data_AF-A0A242A4X8-F1
#
_entry.id   AF-A0A242A4X8-F1
#
_cell.length_a   1.000
_cell.length_b   1.000
_cell.length_c   1.000
_cell.angle_alpha   90.00
_cell.angle_beta   90.00
_cell.angle_gamma   90.00
#
_symmetry.space_group_name_H-M   'P 1'
#
loop_
_entity.id
_entity.type
_entity.pdbx_description
1 polymer ?
#
loop_
_entity_poly.entity_id
_entity_poly.type
_entity_poly.pdbx_seq_one_letter_code
_entity_poly.pdbx_strand_id
1 'polypeptide(L)' 'MNGFVAFIEEKLMPVANKVGMQRHMVAIRKGIIATLPLTIVGSFFTILLNFPIESVAAVIEPIGRY' A
#
# COMPACT_ATOMS: atom_id res chain seq x y z
N MET A 1 -10.44 24.28 -21.28
CA MET A 1 -9.87 22.95 -20.96
C MET A 1 -10.37 22.44 -19.60
N ASN A 2 -11.70 22.52 -19.36
CA ASN A 2 -12.32 22.16 -18.07
C ASN A 2 -13.46 21.12 -18.24
N GLY A 3 -13.87 20.81 -19.48
CA GLY A 3 -15.03 19.95 -19.73
C GLY A 3 -14.83 18.50 -19.33
N PHE A 4 -13.61 17.96 -19.47
CA PHE A 4 -13.30 16.59 -19.05
C PHE A 4 -13.32 16.43 -17.52
N VAL A 5 -12.70 17.36 -16.80
CA VAL A 5 -12.71 17.34 -15.32
C VAL A 5 -14.14 17.58 -14.80
N ALA A 6 -14.88 18.53 -15.37
CA ALA A 6 -16.28 18.77 -15.04
C ALA A 6 -17.16 17.53 -15.30
N PHE A 7 -16.91 16.79 -16.39
CA PHE A 7 -17.61 15.54 -16.67
C PHE A 7 -17.32 14.45 -15.64
N ILE A 8 -16.06 14.31 -15.21
CA ILE A 8 -15.67 13.38 -14.15
C ILE A 8 -16.38 13.75 -12.84
N GLU A 9 -16.39 15.03 -12.48
CA GLU A 9 -17.04 15.52 -11.26
C GLU A 9 -18.56 15.33 -11.29
N GLU A 10 -19.23 15.63 -12.40
CA GLU A 10 -20.69 15.51 -12.49
C GLU A 10 -21.17 14.06 -12.65
N LYS A 11 -20.42 13.22 -13.34
CA LYS A 11 -20.89 11.88 -13.74
C LYS A 11 -20.15 10.74 -13.04
N LEU A 12 -18.84 10.84 -12.88
CA LEU A 12 -18.03 9.74 -12.35
C LEU A 12 -17.91 9.79 -10.83
N MET A 13 -17.68 10.96 -10.23
CA MET A 13 -17.59 11.15 -8.78
C MET A 13 -18.81 10.61 -8.01
N PRO A 14 -20.07 10.90 -8.38
CA PRO A 14 -21.21 10.36 -7.63
C PRO A 14 -21.30 8.83 -7.71
N VAL A 15 -20.91 8.23 -8.84
CA VAL A 15 -20.89 6.77 -9.02
C VAL A 15 -19.77 6.14 -8.19
N ALA A 16 -18.56 6.71 -8.25
CA ALA A 16 -17.42 6.26 -7.46
C ALA A 16 -17.72 6.32 -5.95
N ASN A 17 -18.33 7.40 -5.49
CA ASN A 17 -18.77 7.55 -4.11
C ASN A 17 -19.79 6.47 -3.72
N LYS A 18 -20.80 6.23 -4.56
CA LYS A 18 -21.82 5.20 -4.29
C LYS A 18 -21.21 3.80 -4.21
N VAL A 19 -20.24 3.47 -5.06
CA VAL A 19 -19.54 2.18 -5.07
C VAL A 19 -18.62 2.04 -3.86
N GLY A 20 -17.83 3.07 -3.56
CA GLY A 20 -16.90 3.07 -2.43
C GLY A 20 -17.59 2.97 -1.07
N MET A 21 -18.81 3.50 -0.96
CA MET A 21 -19.61 3.46 0.27
C MET A 21 -20.45 2.18 0.42
N GLN A 22 -20.44 1.25 -0.54
CA GLN A 22 -21.12 -0.03 -0.38
C GLN A 22 -20.51 -0.83 0.77
N ARG A 23 -21.37 -1.44 1.60
CA ARG A 23 -20.96 -2.21 2.78
C ARG A 23 -19.90 -3.29 2.47
N HIS A 24 -19.99 -3.92 1.30
CA HIS A 24 -19.04 -4.94 0.83
C HIS A 24 -17.68 -4.32 0.50
N MET A 25 -17.65 -3.20 -0.22
CA MET A 25 -16.41 -2.50 -0.56
C MET A 25 -15.72 -1.94 0.69
N VAL A 26 -16.51 -1.40 1.62
CA VAL A 26 -16.02 -0.92 2.93
C VAL A 26 -15.46 -2.08 3.75
N ALA A 27 -16.11 -3.26 3.75
CA ALA A 27 -15.62 -4.44 4.45
C ALA A 27 -14.29 -4.93 3.86
N ILE A 28 -14.15 -4.99 2.53
CA ILE A 28 -12.90 -5.35 1.85
C ILE A 28 -11.79 -4.37 2.21
N ARG A 29 -12.06 -3.05 2.13
CA ARG A 29 -11.07 -2.02 2.53
C ARG A 29 -10.61 -2.21 3.96
N LYS A 30 -11.55 -2.48 4.89
CA LYS A 30 -11.22 -2.75 6.30
C LYS A 30 -10.36 -4.01 6.44
N GLY A 31 -10.67 -5.07 5.69
CA GLY A 31 -9.86 -6.29 5.65
C GLY A 31 -8.43 -6.03 5.18
N ILE A 32 -8.25 -5.26 4.10
CA ILE A 32 -6.92 -4.89 3.60
C ILE A 32 -6.17 -4.01 4.62
N ILE A 33 -6.85 -3.06 5.26
CA ILE A 33 -6.21 -2.23 6.31
C ILE A 33 -5.73 -3.11 7.46
N ALA A 34 -6.46 -4.17 7.81
CA ALA A 34 -6.06 -5.11 8.85
C ALA A 34 -4.80 -5.93 8.48
N THR A 35 -4.46 -6.08 7.20
CA THR A 35 -3.22 -6.76 6.77
C THR A 35 -2.01 -5.83 6.73
N LEU A 36 -2.19 -4.50 6.77
CA LEU A 36 -1.09 -3.53 6.71
C LEU A 36 -0.01 -3.76 7.79
N PRO A 37 -0.33 -4.05 9.07
CA PRO A 37 0.70 -4.30 10.07
C PRO A 37 1.59 -5.49 9.71
N LEU A 38 1.00 -6.56 9.19
CA LEU A 38 1.75 -7.75 8.75
C LEU A 38 2.67 -7.41 7.57
N THR A 39 2.18 -6.65 6.59
CA THR A 39 2.99 -6.20 5.45
C THR A 39 4.12 -5.27 5.88
N ILE A 40 3.88 -4.35 6.83
CA ILE A 40 4.92 -3.46 7.38
C ILE A 40 6.02 -4.29 8.04
N VAL A 41 5.65 -5.26 8.87
CA VAL A 41 6.61 -6.15 9.53
C VAL A 41 7.43 -6.94 8.51
N GLY A 42 6.79 -7.55 7.50
CA GLY A 42 7.50 -8.26 6.43
C GLY A 42 8.47 -7.34 5.65
N SER A 43 8.01 -6.15 5.27
CA SER A 43 8.84 -5.16 4.57
C SER A 43 10.02 -4.68 5.41
N PHE A 44 9.85 -4.55 6.72
CA PHE A 44 10.94 -4.15 7.63
C PHE A 44 12.09 -5.16 7.59
N PHE A 45 11.81 -6.46 7.69
CA PHE A 45 12.83 -7.50 7.57
C PHE A 45 13.47 -7.53 6.19
N THR A 46 12.69 -7.34 5.12
CA THR A 46 13.22 -7.26 3.75
C THR A 46 14.21 -6.11 3.57
N ILE A 47 13.92 -4.94 4.14
CA ILE A 47 14.81 -3.77 4.10
C ILE A 47 16.10 -4.04 4.89
N LEU A 48 16.01 -4.69 6.04
CA LEU A 48 17.19 -5.04 6.83
C LEU A 48 18.10 -6.03 6.09
N LEU A 49 17.53 -7.00 5.39
CA LEU A 49 18.30 -7.99 4.62
C LEU A 49 18.88 -7.41 3.33
N ASN A 50 18.15 -6.52 2.66
CA ASN A 50 18.55 -5.92 1.38
C ASN A 50 18.93 -4.46 1.57
N PHE A 51 19.69 -4.16 2.63
CA PHE A 51 20.03 -2.80 2.97
C PHE A 51 21.03 -2.24 1.93
N PRO A 52 20.74 -1.09 1.27
CA PRO A 52 21.52 -0.62 0.12
C PRO A 52 22.86 0.03 0.51
N ILE A 53 23.18 0.14 1.79
CA ILE A 53 24.43 0.73 2.28
C ILE A 53 25.43 -0.38 2.59
N GLU A 54 26.53 -0.43 1.83
CA GLU A 54 27.56 -1.47 1.92
C GLU A 54 28.16 -1.62 3.33
N SER A 55 28.38 -0.52 4.06
CA SER A 55 28.96 -0.56 5.41
C SER A 55 28.03 -1.23 6.43
N VAL A 56 26.72 -1.10 6.26
CA VAL A 56 25.71 -1.73 7.11
C VAL A 56 25.46 -3.16 6.64
N ALA A 57 25.44 -3.38 5.32
CA ALA A 57 25.31 -4.71 4.73
C ALA A 57 26.44 -5.64 5.18
N ALA A 58 27.69 -5.18 5.26
CA ALA A 58 28.83 -5.98 5.71
C ALA A 58 28.72 -6.49 7.16
N VAL A 59 28.02 -5.76 8.03
CA VAL A 59 27.75 -6.18 9.42
C VAL A 59 26.59 -7.20 9.48
N ILE A 60 25.66 -7.14 8.52
CA ILE A 60 24.47 -7.98 8.45
C ILE A 60 24.72 -9.28 7.65
N GLU A 61 25.59 -9.24 6.64
CA GLU A 61 25.99 -10.36 5.76
C GLU A 61 26.32 -11.68 6.50
N PRO A 62 27.05 -11.70 7.63
CA PRO A 62 27.33 -12.94 8.37
C PRO A 62 26.08 -13.58 9.01
N ILE A 63 25.00 -12.82 9.22
CA ILE A 63 23.75 -13.32 9.82
C ILE A 63 22.88 -14.01 8.76
N GLY A 64 22.93 -13.55 7.49
CA GLY A 64 22.12 -14.08 6.39
C GLY A 64 22.77 -15.22 5.58
N ARG A 65 23.96 -15.68 5.97
CA ARG A 65 24.78 -16.66 5.24
C ARG A 65 24.61 -18.13 5.68
N TYR A 66 23.66 -18.42 6.57
CA TYR A 66 23.27 -19.78 6.98
C TYR A 66 21.89 -20.14 6.45
#